data_AF-A0A316SJ99-F1
#
_entry.id   AF-A0A316SJ99-F1
#
_cell.length_a   1.000
_cell.length_b   1.000
_cell.length_c   1.000
_cell.angle_alpha   90.00
_cell.angle_beta   90.00
_cell.angle_gamma   90.00
#
_symmetry.space_group_name_H-M   'P 1'
#
loop_
_entity.id
_entity.type
_entity.pdbx_description
1 polymer ?
#
loop_
_entity_poly.entity_id
_entity_poly.type
_entity_poly.pdbx_seq_one_letter_code
_entity_poly.pdbx_strand_id
1 'polypeptide(L)'
;MNSGGNMKLKHYRSNQQKRQRHKTAKLLKLLSISVLSIYVFTLLPSVLNLWINISSSIPYGVYKRVDKYPQKDDYILFCLENELAKVSVERRYTTTGNCPFQSAPIGKKVVAAQGDLVKISKDGIEVNGKLLSNTRPSTY
;
A
#
# COMPACT_ATOMS: atom_id res chain seq x y z
N MET A 1 58.06 3.71 -43.12
CA MET A 1 57.05 4.64 -42.56
C MET A 1 55.72 3.90 -42.37
N ASN A 2 55.45 3.27 -41.21
CA ASN A 2 54.11 2.71 -40.91
C ASN A 2 53.80 2.52 -39.40
N SER A 3 54.62 3.11 -38.51
CA SER A 3 54.48 2.89 -37.05
C SER A 3 53.41 3.78 -36.40
N GLY A 4 53.23 5.01 -36.89
CA GLY A 4 52.28 5.98 -36.32
C GLY A 4 50.79 5.65 -36.51
N GLY A 5 50.43 4.98 -37.60
CA GLY A 5 49.04 4.58 -37.88
C GLY A 5 48.54 3.48 -36.94
N ASN A 6 49.40 2.51 -36.63
CA ASN A 6 49.08 1.38 -35.76
C ASN A 6 48.87 1.82 -34.29
N MET A 7 49.63 2.83 -33.84
CA MET A 7 49.48 3.42 -32.51
C MET A 7 48.15 4.17 -32.33
N LYS A 8 47.70 4.95 -33.32
CA LYS A 8 46.40 5.65 -33.28
C LYS A 8 45.20 4.71 -33.23
N LEU A 9 45.22 3.62 -34.01
CA LEU A 9 44.18 2.58 -34.01
C LEU A 9 44.06 1.87 -32.65
N LYS A 10 45.19 1.54 -32.00
CA LYS A 10 45.20 0.95 -30.66
C LYS A 10 44.61 1.91 -29.61
N HIS A 11 44.99 3.19 -29.64
CA HIS A 11 44.42 4.21 -28.76
C HIS A 11 42.91 4.39 -28.97
N TYR A 12 42.45 4.48 -30.21
CA TYR A 12 41.02 4.59 -30.54
C TYR A 12 40.20 3.41 -30.00
N ARG A 13 40.66 2.16 -30.23
CA ARG A 13 40.02 0.95 -29.70
C ARG A 13 39.99 0.93 -28.17
N SER A 14 41.07 1.34 -27.51
CA SER A 14 41.13 1.41 -26.04
C SER A 14 40.14 2.43 -25.45
N ASN A 15 39.95 3.58 -26.12
CA ASN A 15 39.01 4.61 -25.69
C ASN A 15 37.56 4.18 -25.91
N GLN A 16 37.26 3.49 -27.01
CA GLN A 16 35.93 2.89 -27.22
C GLN A 16 35.61 1.83 -26.17
N GLN A 17 36.57 0.95 -25.85
CA GLN A 17 36.39 -0.07 -24.82
C GLN A 17 36.20 0.54 -23.42
N LYS A 18 36.95 1.60 -23.07
CA LYS A 18 36.76 2.39 -21.84
C LYS A 18 35.38 3.04 -21.79
N ARG A 19 34.95 3.69 -22.88
CA ARG A 19 33.62 4.32 -22.98
C ARG A 19 32.49 3.28 -22.85
N GLN A 20 32.66 2.09 -23.44
CA GLN A 20 31.71 1.00 -23.32
C GLN A 20 31.65 0.45 -21.89
N ARG A 21 32.81 0.19 -21.25
CA ARG A 21 32.90 -0.22 -19.84
C ARG A 21 32.29 0.80 -18.88
N HIS A 22 32.48 2.09 -19.14
CA HIS A 22 31.89 3.16 -18.34
C HIS A 22 30.37 3.22 -18.50
N LYS A 23 29.86 3.05 -19.72
CA LYS A 23 28.41 2.96 -19.99
C LYS A 23 27.80 1.75 -19.28
N THR A 24 28.41 0.57 -19.39
CA THR A 24 27.91 -0.64 -18.73
C THR A 24 27.96 -0.52 -17.21
N ALA A 25 29.05 0.01 -16.63
CA ALA A 25 29.14 0.25 -15.20
C ALA A 25 28.09 1.25 -14.70
N LYS A 26 27.82 2.33 -15.46
CA LYS A 26 26.76 3.29 -15.15
C LYS A 26 25.38 2.62 -15.17
N LEU A 27 25.11 1.78 -16.17
CA LEU A 27 23.85 1.04 -16.26
C LEU A 27 23.68 0.05 -15.10
N LEU A 28 24.70 -0.74 -14.79
CA LEU A 28 24.69 -1.68 -13.66
C LEU A 28 24.44 -0.96 -12.33
N LYS A 29 25.06 0.21 -12.12
CA LYS A 29 24.79 1.05 -10.95
C LYS A 29 23.33 1.49 -10.88
N LEU A 30 22.76 1.99 -11.98
CA LEU A 30 21.36 2.40 -12.03
C LEU A 30 20.40 1.23 -11.73
N LEU A 31 20.68 0.05 -12.29
CA LEU A 31 19.90 -1.17 -12.02
C LEU A 31 20.03 -1.59 -10.55
N SER A 32 21.23 -1.54 -9.97
CA SER A 32 21.41 -1.87 -8.56
C SER A 32 20.65 -0.91 -7.63
N ILE A 33 20.60 0.39 -7.96
CA ILE A 33 19.86 1.39 -7.20
C ILE A 33 18.35 1.15 -7.32
N SER A 34 17.84 0.84 -8.51
CA SER A 34 16.41 0.59 -8.69
C SER A 34 15.95 -0.66 -7.94
N VAL A 35 16.73 -1.74 -7.99
CA VAL A 35 16.46 -2.98 -7.23
C VAL A 35 16.46 -2.70 -5.73
N LEU A 36 17.47 -1.96 -5.24
CA LEU A 36 17.54 -1.59 -3.82
C LEU A 36 16.34 -0.73 -3.40
N SER A 37 15.92 0.23 -4.23
CA SER A 37 14.77 1.09 -3.96
C SER A 37 13.47 0.28 -3.86
N ILE A 38 13.22 -0.64 -4.80
CA ILE A 38 12.04 -1.51 -4.78
C ILE A 38 12.04 -2.38 -3.52
N TYR A 39 13.18 -2.97 -3.17
CA TYR A 39 13.32 -3.79 -1.97
C TYR A 39 13.04 -3.02 -0.68
N VAL A 40 13.57 -1.80 -0.57
CA VAL A 40 13.28 -0.91 0.57
C VAL A 40 11.79 -0.56 0.62
N PHE A 41 11.19 -0.20 -0.51
CA PHE A 41 9.78 0.19 -0.56
C PHE A 41 8.83 -0.96 -0.19
N THR A 42 9.16 -2.20 -0.51
CA THR A 42 8.34 -3.37 -0.15
C THR A 42 8.54 -3.83 1.29
N LEU A 43 9.76 -3.76 1.84
CA LEU A 43 10.04 -4.26 3.20
C LEU A 43 9.83 -3.23 4.30
N LEU A 44 10.16 -1.97 4.05
CA LEU A 44 10.11 -0.91 5.06
C LEU A 44 8.73 -0.82 5.74
N PRO A 45 7.59 -0.89 5.03
CA PRO A 45 6.28 -0.86 5.68
C PRO A 45 6.07 -2.03 6.64
N SER A 46 6.50 -3.23 6.27
CA SER A 46 6.39 -4.42 7.12
C SER A 46 7.22 -4.28 8.39
N VAL A 47 8.50 -3.88 8.28
CA VAL A 47 9.40 -3.74 9.43
C VAL A 47 8.97 -2.61 10.36
N LEU A 48 8.46 -1.51 9.81
CA LEU A 48 7.98 -0.37 10.58
C LEU A 48 6.52 -0.50 11.01
N ASN A 49 5.86 -1.63 10.79
CA ASN A 49 4.42 -1.82 11.05
C ASN A 49 3.54 -0.71 10.44
N LEU A 50 3.88 -0.26 9.23
CA LEU A 50 3.09 0.71 8.48
C LEU A 50 2.04 0.02 7.63
N TRP A 51 0.92 0.71 7.42
CA TRP A 51 -0.13 0.36 6.49
C TRP A 51 -0.34 1.50 5.50
N ILE A 52 -0.21 1.22 4.20
CA ILE A 52 -0.44 2.21 3.15
C ILE A 52 -1.86 1.99 2.64
N ASN A 53 -2.77 2.91 2.98
CA ASN A 53 -4.14 2.84 2.48
C ASN A 53 -4.27 3.58 1.15
N ILE A 54 -4.62 2.80 0.12
CA ILE A 54 -4.92 3.27 -1.24
C ILE A 54 -6.38 3.00 -1.64
N SER A 55 -7.24 2.64 -0.68
CA SER A 55 -8.68 2.44 -0.89
C SER A 55 -9.48 3.60 -0.30
N SER A 56 -10.70 3.83 -0.78
CA SER A 56 -11.60 4.86 -0.24
C SER A 56 -12.33 4.44 1.04
N SER A 57 -11.97 3.31 1.66
CA SER A 57 -12.64 2.78 2.87
C SER A 57 -12.32 3.59 4.14
N ILE A 58 -11.12 4.18 4.19
CA ILE A 58 -10.62 5.16 5.17
C ILE A 58 -9.82 6.23 4.39
N PRO A 59 -9.41 7.35 5.00
CA PRO A 59 -8.61 8.36 4.28
C PRO A 59 -7.34 7.77 3.63
N TYR A 60 -6.94 8.34 2.49
CA TYR A 60 -5.69 7.96 1.84
C TYR A 60 -4.50 8.37 2.71
N GLY A 61 -3.51 7.50 2.87
CA GLY A 61 -2.32 7.84 3.65
C GLY A 61 -1.51 6.65 4.15
N VAL A 62 -0.49 6.98 4.95
CA VAL A 62 0.37 6.02 5.64
C VAL A 62 -0.01 6.01 7.12
N TYR A 63 -0.37 4.83 7.62
CA TYR A 63 -0.82 4.60 8.99
C TYR A 63 0.22 3.77 9.73
N LYS A 64 0.37 4.02 11.04
CA LYS A 64 1.12 3.15 11.94
C LYS A 64 0.15 2.14 12.56
N ARG A 65 0.40 0.85 12.35
CA ARG A 65 -0.30 -0.21 13.08
C ARG A 65 0.21 -0.26 14.52
N VAL A 66 -0.73 -0.31 15.43
CA VAL A 66 -0.50 -0.37 16.88
C VAL A 66 -1.26 -1.57 17.43
N ASP A 67 -0.66 -2.28 18.36
CA ASP A 67 -1.31 -3.39 19.06
C ASP A 67 -1.98 -2.85 20.31
N LYS A 68 -3.24 -2.43 20.15
CA LYS A 68 -4.09 -1.95 21.24
C LYS A 68 -5.54 -2.32 20.95
N TYR A 69 -6.36 -2.35 22.01
CA TYR A 69 -7.79 -2.47 21.85
C TYR A 69 -8.36 -1.21 21.16
N PRO A 70 -9.18 -1.35 20.10
CA PRO A 70 -9.74 -0.21 19.37
C PRO A 70 -10.51 0.76 20.27
N GLN A 71 -10.20 2.05 20.15
CA GLN A 71 -10.87 3.15 20.84
C GLN A 71 -11.66 4.02 19.85
N LYS A 72 -12.55 4.87 20.38
CA LYS A 72 -13.24 5.87 19.58
C LYS A 72 -12.24 6.71 18.78
N ASP A 73 -12.61 7.03 17.55
CA ASP A 73 -11.81 7.74 16.55
C ASP A 73 -10.62 6.99 15.95
N ASP A 74 -10.30 5.78 16.41
CA ASP A 74 -9.32 4.93 15.74
C ASP A 74 -9.80 4.52 14.34
N TYR A 75 -8.85 4.34 13.43
CA TYR A 75 -9.06 3.59 12.20
C TYR A 75 -8.62 2.15 12.41
N ILE A 76 -9.51 1.21 12.09
CA ILE A 76 -9.24 -0.23 12.18
C ILE A 76 -9.26 -0.87 10.80
N LEU A 77 -8.55 -1.99 10.69
CA LEU A 77 -8.65 -2.93 9.59
C LEU A 77 -9.21 -4.22 10.15
N PHE A 78 -10.22 -4.79 9.49
CA PHE A 78 -10.74 -6.10 9.85
C PHE A 78 -11.10 -6.91 8.60
N CYS A 79 -11.12 -8.22 8.77
CA CYS A 79 -11.55 -9.16 7.74
C CYS A 79 -13.07 -9.32 7.79
N LEU A 80 -13.71 -9.33 6.64
CA LEU A 80 -15.09 -9.81 6.55
C LEU A 80 -15.12 -11.32 6.86
N GLU A 81 -16.18 -11.76 7.53
CA GLU A 81 -16.38 -13.16 7.89
C GLU A 81 -17.40 -13.83 6.97
N ASN A 82 -17.31 -15.17 6.90
CA ASN A 82 -18.32 -16.04 6.28
C ASN A 82 -18.61 -15.72 4.80
N GLU A 83 -19.79 -16.11 4.33
CA GLU A 83 -20.25 -15.90 2.94
C GLU A 83 -20.24 -14.44 2.50
N LEU A 84 -20.29 -13.47 3.44
CA LEU A 84 -20.20 -12.04 3.10
C LEU A 84 -18.85 -11.70 2.48
N ALA A 85 -17.75 -12.29 2.98
CA ALA A 85 -16.42 -12.10 2.40
C ALA A 85 -16.38 -12.64 0.96
N LYS A 86 -16.93 -13.82 0.74
CA LYS A 86 -17.01 -14.44 -0.60
C LYS A 86 -17.82 -13.58 -1.57
N VAL A 87 -19.04 -13.18 -1.19
CA VAL A 87 -19.90 -12.30 -2.00
C VAL A 87 -19.21 -10.96 -2.30
N SER A 88 -18.48 -10.41 -1.33
CA SER A 88 -17.77 -9.14 -1.51
C SER A 88 -16.67 -9.22 -2.57
N VAL A 89 -15.96 -10.34 -2.68
CA VAL A 89 -14.95 -10.58 -3.71
C VAL A 89 -15.61 -10.89 -5.06
N GLU A 90 -16.60 -11.79 -5.09
CA GLU A 90 -17.32 -12.16 -6.32
C GLU A 90 -17.97 -10.95 -7.01
N ARG A 91 -18.55 -10.05 -6.21
CA ARG A 91 -19.17 -8.80 -6.69
C ARG A 91 -18.19 -7.63 -6.80
N ARG A 92 -16.89 -7.84 -6.51
CA ARG A 92 -15.83 -6.82 -6.56
C ARG A 92 -16.09 -5.61 -5.65
N TYR A 93 -16.82 -5.79 -4.56
CA TYR A 93 -16.93 -4.80 -3.50
C TYR A 93 -15.61 -4.66 -2.73
N THR A 94 -14.84 -5.74 -2.64
CA THR A 94 -13.47 -5.74 -2.11
C THR A 94 -12.51 -6.36 -3.12
N THR A 95 -11.24 -5.96 -3.06
CA THR A 95 -10.17 -6.63 -3.82
C THR A 95 -9.77 -7.95 -3.16
N THR A 96 -8.83 -8.66 -3.76
CA THR A 96 -8.21 -9.82 -3.12
C THR A 96 -7.16 -9.43 -2.08
N GLY A 97 -6.93 -10.29 -1.10
CA GLY A 97 -5.95 -10.07 -0.04
C GLY A 97 -5.84 -11.25 0.94
N ASN A 98 -5.29 -10.97 2.13
CA ASN A 98 -4.88 -12.00 3.09
C ASN A 98 -5.97 -12.39 4.11
N CYS A 99 -7.22 -11.94 3.93
CA CYS A 99 -8.33 -12.35 4.77
C CYS A 99 -8.95 -13.67 4.28
N PRO A 100 -9.84 -14.31 5.09
CA PRO A 100 -10.63 -15.45 4.63
C PRO A 100 -11.31 -15.20 3.29
N PHE A 101 -11.48 -16.26 2.51
CA PHE A 101 -12.01 -16.22 1.14
C PHE A 101 -11.21 -15.32 0.18
N GLN A 102 -9.91 -15.13 0.46
CA GLN A 102 -8.99 -14.31 -0.34
C GLN A 102 -9.42 -12.84 -0.44
N SER A 103 -10.22 -12.33 0.50
CA SER A 103 -10.64 -10.93 0.51
C SER A 103 -9.52 -10.01 1.03
N ALA A 104 -9.52 -8.74 0.62
CA ALA A 104 -8.71 -7.71 1.26
C ALA A 104 -9.36 -7.26 2.59
N PRO A 105 -8.56 -6.92 3.62
CA PRO A 105 -9.11 -6.29 4.81
C PRO A 105 -9.75 -4.95 4.46
N ILE A 106 -10.82 -4.60 5.17
CA ILE A 106 -11.53 -3.33 4.98
C ILE A 106 -11.25 -2.38 6.14
N GLY A 107 -11.11 -1.10 5.81
CA GLY A 107 -10.92 -0.04 6.79
C GLY A 107 -12.24 0.57 7.26
N LYS A 108 -12.36 0.85 8.55
CA LYS A 108 -13.45 1.67 9.13
C LYS A 108 -12.94 2.55 10.26
N LYS A 109 -13.66 3.65 10.51
CA LYS A 109 -13.48 4.48 11.71
C LYS A 109 -14.36 3.96 12.84
N VAL A 110 -13.79 3.83 14.04
CA VAL A 110 -14.53 3.48 15.25
C VAL A 110 -15.30 4.71 15.74
N VAL A 111 -16.63 4.61 15.77
CA VAL A 111 -17.51 5.72 16.17
C VAL A 111 -18.13 5.54 17.56
N ALA A 112 -18.10 4.32 18.09
CA ALA A 112 -18.55 3.96 19.42
C ALA A 112 -17.61 2.90 20.02
N ALA A 113 -17.42 2.93 21.33
CA ALA A 113 -16.58 2.01 22.08
C ALA A 113 -17.33 1.47 23.32
N GLN A 114 -16.65 0.68 24.15
CA GLN A 114 -17.23 0.12 25.36
C GLN A 114 -17.84 1.22 26.25
N GLY A 115 -19.10 1.04 26.64
CA GLY A 115 -19.86 1.99 27.46
C GLY A 115 -20.72 2.99 26.67
N ASP A 116 -20.52 3.13 25.35
CA ASP A 116 -21.41 3.95 24.53
C ASP A 116 -22.73 3.24 24.23
N LEU A 117 -23.83 3.99 24.23
CA LEU A 117 -25.13 3.53 23.76
C LEU A 117 -25.25 3.78 22.24
N VAL A 118 -25.44 2.71 21.48
CA VAL A 118 -25.64 2.77 20.02
C VAL A 118 -27.08 2.45 19.68
N LYS A 119 -27.73 3.33 18.92
CA LYS A 119 -29.06 3.11 18.36
C LYS A 119 -29.00 3.18 16.83
N ILE A 120 -29.56 2.16 16.18
CA ILE A 120 -29.70 2.09 14.72
C ILE A 120 -31.17 2.27 14.38
N SER A 121 -31.48 3.17 13.46
CA SER A 121 -32.86 3.47 13.05
C SER A 121 -32.93 3.89 11.58
N LYS A 122 -34.15 4.19 11.10
CA LYS A 122 -34.38 4.74 9.76
C LYS A 122 -33.71 6.11 9.54
N ASP A 123 -33.42 6.84 10.62
CA ASP A 123 -32.79 8.16 10.54
C ASP A 123 -31.25 8.05 10.49
N GLY A 124 -30.70 6.91 10.88
CA GLY A 124 -29.27 6.59 10.86
C GLY A 124 -28.78 5.93 12.15
N ILE A 125 -27.46 6.05 12.37
CA ILE A 125 -26.76 5.56 13.56
C ILE A 125 -26.60 6.72 14.54
N GLU A 126 -27.04 6.51 15.77
CA GLU A 126 -26.91 7.43 16.89
C GLU A 126 -25.97 6.84 17.96
N VAL A 127 -25.08 7.67 18.49
CA VAL A 127 -24.17 7.31 19.60
C VAL A 127 -24.39 8.30 20.74
N ASN A 128 -24.83 7.81 21.90
CA ASN A 128 -25.14 8.61 23.10
C ASN A 128 -26.08 9.80 22.80
N GLY A 129 -27.17 9.58 22.07
CA GLY A 129 -28.11 10.65 21.72
C GLY A 129 -27.71 11.51 20.52
N LYS A 130 -26.50 11.33 19.95
CA LYS A 130 -26.01 12.11 18.82
C LYS A 130 -26.06 11.32 17.52
N LEU A 131 -26.90 11.78 16.58
CA LEU A 131 -26.99 11.22 15.24
C LEU A 131 -25.69 11.47 14.45
N LEU A 132 -25.16 10.43 13.82
CA LEU A 132 -23.95 10.50 13.00
C LEU A 132 -24.30 10.89 11.56
N SER A 133 -23.53 11.82 10.98
CA SER A 133 -23.66 12.21 9.58
C SER A 133 -23.42 11.04 8.63
N ASN A 134 -24.14 11.01 7.50
CA ASN A 134 -23.96 10.02 6.43
C ASN A 134 -24.20 8.55 6.86
N THR A 135 -25.06 8.34 7.86
CA THR A 135 -25.40 6.98 8.35
C THR A 135 -26.85 6.59 8.11
N ARG A 136 -27.66 7.48 7.51
CA ARG A 136 -29.04 7.14 7.11
C ARG A 136 -29.00 6.00 6.08
N PRO A 137 -29.83 4.94 6.24
CA PRO A 137 -29.92 3.86 5.26
C PRO A 137 -30.19 4.40 3.85
N SER A 138 -29.53 3.81 2.85
CA SER A 138 -29.79 4.13 1.44
C SER A 138 -31.17 3.62 1.05
N THR A 139 -32.03 4.51 0.57
CA THR A 139 -33.30 4.14 -0.06
C THR A 139 -33.00 3.80 -1.52
N TYR A 140 -32.91 2.51 -1.84
CA TYR A 140 -32.88 2.02 -3.21
C TYR A 140 -34.31 1.92 -3.77
#